data_AF-A0A257J6S4-F1
#
_entry.id   AF-A0A257J6S4-F1
#
_cell.length_a   1.000
_cell.length_b   1.000
_cell.length_c   1.000
_cell.angle_alpha   90.00
_cell.angle_beta   90.00
_cell.angle_gamma   90.00
#
_symmetry.space_group_name_H-M   'P 1'
#
loop_
_entity.id
_entity.type
_entity.pdbx_description
1 polymer ?
#
loop_
_entity_poly.entity_id
_entity_poly.type
_entity_poly.pdbx_seq_one_letter_code
_entity_poly.pdbx_strand_id
1 'polypeptide(L)'
;MKLKTLVIALVMMCTSPAQAEALLSFQDILALPHGSAAQRITYGNGPQQFGDLYLPKSKGLHPLVVMIHGGCWRADLPGLELQAPLSEALAARGWAVWNLEYRRLGHDGAGYPGTFEDVGLGIDKVSDFASSRNIDLKRVVFMGHSAGGHLAVWAAGRSRLPATSPLHAGEPLEPRAVVSLAGIIDLESYKDHGPDACGGPGIIDRLTGFETRGAKAFADTSPPRFLPLDRGQMVVSGALDPIVPSSFGEAYGAAAMKSGDPVQVLTIQGAGHFELIAPKSAAWIQLFPLVDALGELGGRP
;
A
#
# COMPACT_ATOMS: atom_id res chain seq x y z
N MET A 1 15.02 78.87 -0.24
CA MET A 1 15.14 77.41 -0.39
C MET A 1 15.42 76.78 0.97
N LYS A 2 14.50 75.99 1.53
CA LYS A 2 14.77 75.11 2.67
C LYS A 2 14.24 73.71 2.31
N LEU A 3 15.16 72.78 2.15
CA LEU A 3 14.94 71.39 1.74
C LEU A 3 14.41 70.61 2.95
N LYS A 4 13.25 69.96 2.84
CA LYS A 4 12.74 69.03 3.84
C LYS A 4 13.18 67.61 3.47
N THR A 5 14.00 67.01 4.32
CA THR A 5 14.45 65.62 4.21
C THR A 5 13.32 64.68 4.60
N LEU A 6 12.95 63.76 3.70
CA LEU A 6 11.97 62.70 3.94
C LEU A 6 12.73 61.43 4.36
N VAL A 7 12.46 60.92 5.56
CA VAL A 7 13.01 59.65 6.05
C VAL A 7 12.02 58.53 5.71
N ILE A 8 12.43 57.60 4.84
CA ILE A 8 11.68 56.38 4.53
C ILE A 8 12.05 55.34 5.58
N ALA A 9 11.09 54.95 6.43
CA ALA A 9 11.24 53.85 7.36
C ALA A 9 11.01 52.52 6.61
N LEU A 10 12.07 51.72 6.49
CA LEU A 10 12.00 50.36 5.95
C LEU A 10 11.43 49.43 7.03
N VAL A 11 10.19 48.97 6.85
CA VAL A 11 9.59 47.94 7.70
C VAL A 11 10.14 46.58 7.26
N MET A 12 11.10 46.05 8.01
CA MET A 12 11.49 44.64 7.90
C MET A 12 10.33 43.78 8.43
N MET A 13 9.62 43.11 7.52
CA MET A 13 8.73 42.01 7.90
C MET A 13 9.59 40.79 8.23
N CYS A 14 9.75 40.50 9.51
CA CYS A 14 10.28 39.22 9.97
C CYS A 14 9.26 38.12 9.63
N THR A 15 9.49 37.39 8.56
CA THR A 15 8.80 36.11 8.32
C THR A 15 9.38 35.09 9.29
N SER A 16 8.61 34.67 10.28
CA SER A 16 8.96 33.52 11.12
C SER A 16 9.20 32.30 10.22
N PRO A 17 10.22 31.45 10.50
CA PRO A 17 10.39 30.21 9.76
C PRO A 17 9.13 29.35 9.96
N ALA A 18 8.57 28.85 8.85
CA ALA A 18 7.48 27.88 8.91
C ALA A 18 7.92 26.71 9.79
N GLN A 19 7.18 26.45 10.86
CA GLN A 19 7.37 25.26 11.68
C GLN A 19 7.13 24.05 10.77
N ALA A 20 8.13 23.18 10.61
CA ALA A 20 7.92 21.92 9.90
C ALA A 20 6.81 21.15 10.64
N GLU A 21 5.73 20.82 9.92
CA GLU A 21 4.66 20.00 10.49
C GLU A 21 5.25 18.66 10.95
N ALA A 22 4.84 18.22 12.13
CA ALA A 22 5.26 16.92 12.66
C ALA A 22 4.70 15.80 11.76
N LEU A 23 5.52 14.80 11.47
CA LEU A 23 5.10 13.63 10.72
C LEU A 23 4.05 12.83 11.50
N LEU A 24 3.07 12.28 10.78
CA LEU A 24 2.02 11.44 11.31
C LEU A 24 2.58 10.11 11.81
N SER A 25 2.00 9.61 12.89
CA SER A 25 2.16 8.25 13.40
C SER A 25 0.95 7.40 13.05
N PHE A 26 1.03 6.07 13.27
CA PHE A 26 -0.14 5.22 13.13
C PHE A 26 -1.28 5.61 14.10
N GLN A 27 -0.96 6.19 15.26
CA GLN A 27 -2.00 6.65 16.21
C GLN A 27 -2.80 7.82 15.63
N ASP A 28 -2.13 8.72 14.92
CA ASP A 28 -2.80 9.83 14.24
C ASP A 28 -3.73 9.31 13.13
N ILE A 29 -3.32 8.27 12.41
CA ILE A 29 -4.16 7.60 11.41
C ILE A 29 -5.40 6.98 12.06
N LEU A 30 -5.24 6.26 13.17
CA LEU A 30 -6.36 5.66 13.89
C LEU A 30 -7.33 6.71 14.47
N ALA A 31 -6.82 7.91 14.78
CA ALA A 31 -7.62 9.03 15.26
C ALA A 31 -8.37 9.76 14.13
N LEU A 32 -8.06 9.49 12.85
CA LEU A 32 -8.77 10.12 11.75
C LEU A 32 -10.24 9.70 11.73
N PRO A 33 -11.16 10.65 11.53
CA PRO A 33 -12.58 10.33 11.43
C PRO A 33 -12.83 9.45 10.21
N HIS A 34 -13.46 8.31 10.45
CA HIS A 34 -13.98 7.39 9.44
C HIS A 34 -15.30 6.83 9.97
N GLY A 35 -16.25 6.52 9.08
CA GLY A 35 -17.61 6.16 9.50
C GLY A 35 -18.52 5.66 8.40
N SER A 36 -17.99 5.41 7.20
CA SER A 36 -18.73 4.76 6.14
C SER A 36 -19.17 3.34 6.51
N ALA A 37 -20.38 2.97 6.06
CA ALA A 37 -20.97 1.66 6.29
C ALA A 37 -20.30 0.60 5.40
N ALA A 38 -19.10 0.17 5.78
CA ALA A 38 -18.43 -0.95 5.13
C ALA A 38 -19.18 -2.26 5.40
N GLN A 39 -19.21 -3.14 4.40
CA GLN A 39 -19.82 -4.46 4.52
C GLN A 39 -18.72 -5.48 4.79
N ARG A 40 -18.72 -6.07 5.99
CA ARG A 40 -17.79 -7.16 6.31
C ARG A 40 -18.18 -8.44 5.58
N ILE A 41 -17.24 -9.04 4.86
CA ILE A 41 -17.41 -10.31 4.15
C ILE A 41 -16.28 -11.24 4.58
N THR A 42 -16.60 -12.49 4.91
CA THR A 42 -15.59 -13.52 5.20
C THR A 42 -15.15 -14.20 3.90
N TYR A 43 -13.85 -14.47 3.78
CA TYR A 43 -13.28 -15.25 2.68
C TYR A 43 -12.81 -16.64 3.12
N GLY A 44 -12.82 -16.91 4.42
CA GLY A 44 -12.50 -18.22 4.99
C GLY A 44 -13.07 -18.38 6.40
N ASN A 45 -12.65 -19.45 7.08
CA ASN A 45 -13.17 -19.85 8.39
C ASN A 45 -12.34 -19.29 9.56
N GLY A 46 -11.13 -18.81 9.30
CA GLY A 46 -10.24 -18.24 10.31
C GLY A 46 -10.71 -16.86 10.78
N PRO A 47 -10.37 -16.46 12.02
CA PRO A 47 -10.83 -15.21 12.61
C PRO A 47 -10.30 -13.95 11.91
N GLN A 48 -9.20 -14.05 11.16
CA GLN A 48 -8.66 -12.97 10.34
C GLN A 48 -9.05 -13.08 8.86
N GLN A 49 -9.85 -14.08 8.48
CA GLN A 49 -10.20 -14.34 7.09
C GLN A 49 -11.43 -13.55 6.64
N PHE A 50 -11.34 -12.22 6.70
CA PHE A 50 -12.40 -11.31 6.30
C PHE A 50 -11.86 -10.03 5.65
N GLY A 51 -12.75 -9.24 5.06
CA GLY A 51 -12.45 -7.89 4.62
C GLY A 51 -13.69 -7.01 4.68
N ASP A 52 -13.46 -5.71 4.65
CA ASP A 52 -14.50 -4.69 4.68
C ASP A 52 -14.64 -4.07 3.28
N LEU A 53 -15.83 -4.26 2.70
CA LEU A 53 -16.17 -3.74 1.38
C LEU A 53 -16.81 -2.36 1.49
N TYR A 54 -16.15 -1.36 0.92
CA TYR A 54 -16.66 -0.01 0.74
C TYR A 54 -17.18 0.13 -0.69
N LEU A 55 -18.43 0.57 -0.84
CA LEU A 55 -19.05 0.79 -2.14
C LEU A 55 -19.30 2.29 -2.36
N PRO A 56 -19.06 2.80 -3.58
CA PRO A 56 -19.47 4.14 -3.96
C PRO A 56 -20.97 4.33 -3.82
N LYS A 57 -21.39 5.57 -3.53
CA LYS A 57 -22.80 5.95 -3.56
C LYS A 57 -23.31 6.23 -4.98
N SER A 58 -22.42 6.42 -5.93
CA SER A 58 -22.77 6.64 -7.34
C SER A 58 -23.33 5.36 -7.97
N LYS A 59 -24.14 5.51 -9.01
CA LYS A 59 -24.64 4.36 -9.80
C LYS A 59 -23.58 3.96 -10.83
N GLY A 60 -23.59 2.70 -11.23
CA GLY A 60 -22.81 2.19 -12.37
C GLY A 60 -21.88 1.05 -11.99
N LEU A 61 -21.00 0.70 -12.93
CA LEU A 61 -19.97 -0.31 -12.72
C LEU A 61 -18.68 0.35 -12.19
N HIS A 62 -18.20 -0.08 -11.03
CA HIS A 62 -17.12 0.58 -10.30
C HIS A 62 -15.79 -0.15 -10.49
N PRO A 63 -14.68 0.57 -10.71
CA PRO A 63 -13.37 -0.04 -10.62
C PRO A 63 -13.09 -0.44 -9.16
N LEU A 64 -12.17 -1.37 -8.96
CA LEU A 64 -11.87 -1.94 -7.65
C LEU A 64 -10.46 -1.57 -7.19
N VAL A 65 -10.32 -1.14 -5.95
CA VAL A 65 -9.07 -1.24 -5.20
C VAL A 65 -9.17 -2.41 -4.23
N VAL A 66 -8.27 -3.39 -4.33
CA VAL A 66 -8.01 -4.31 -3.22
C VAL A 66 -6.94 -3.68 -2.34
N MET A 67 -7.33 -3.32 -1.12
CA MET A 67 -6.50 -2.58 -0.17
C MET A 67 -5.93 -3.54 0.88
N ILE A 68 -4.62 -3.49 1.09
CA ILE A 68 -3.89 -4.35 2.04
C ILE A 68 -3.13 -3.48 3.04
N HIS A 69 -3.45 -3.63 4.31
CA HIS A 69 -2.89 -2.79 5.37
C HIS A 69 -1.46 -3.19 5.76
N GLY A 70 -0.76 -2.24 6.40
CA GLY A 70 0.57 -2.41 6.97
C GLY A 70 0.55 -3.07 8.35
N GLY A 71 1.41 -2.58 9.25
CA GLY A 71 1.54 -3.14 10.60
C GLY A 71 2.63 -4.20 10.73
N CYS A 72 3.68 -4.13 9.90
CA CYS A 72 4.86 -5.00 9.99
C CYS A 72 4.56 -6.50 10.01
N TRP A 73 3.45 -6.91 9.39
CA TRP A 73 2.92 -8.27 9.43
C TRP A 73 2.71 -8.80 10.86
N ARG A 74 2.56 -7.94 11.87
CA ARG A 74 2.47 -8.32 13.29
C ARG A 74 1.07 -8.12 13.86
N ALA A 75 0.63 -9.08 14.68
CA ALA A 75 -0.66 -9.05 15.34
C ALA A 75 -0.76 -8.02 16.47
N ASP A 76 0.37 -7.64 17.08
CA ASP A 76 0.42 -6.62 18.14
C ASP A 76 0.38 -5.17 17.60
N LEU A 77 0.33 -5.02 16.28
CA LEU A 77 0.12 -3.74 15.61
C LEU A 77 -1.27 -3.66 14.96
N PRO A 78 -1.78 -2.43 14.75
CA PRO A 78 -3.06 -2.22 14.10
C PRO A 78 -3.15 -2.87 12.71
N GLY A 79 -4.36 -3.30 12.35
CA GLY A 79 -4.67 -4.01 11.11
C GLY A 79 -5.35 -3.14 10.05
N LEU A 80 -6.42 -3.70 9.46
CA LEU A 80 -7.17 -3.07 8.36
C LEU A 80 -7.72 -1.68 8.68
N GLU A 81 -7.92 -1.36 9.98
CA GLU A 81 -8.36 -0.05 10.45
C GLU A 81 -7.40 1.08 10.06
N LEU A 82 -6.11 0.79 9.84
CA LEU A 82 -5.15 1.78 9.31
C LEU A 82 -5.53 2.26 7.91
N GLN A 83 -6.23 1.44 7.13
CA GLN A 83 -6.63 1.74 5.76
C GLN A 83 -8.07 2.24 5.66
N ALA A 84 -8.84 2.22 6.74
CA ALA A 84 -10.26 2.60 6.71
C ALA A 84 -10.47 4.06 6.23
N PRO A 85 -9.71 5.08 6.70
CA PRO A 85 -9.88 6.45 6.21
C PRO A 85 -9.62 6.59 4.71
N LEU A 86 -8.55 5.98 4.19
CA LEU A 86 -8.22 6.03 2.77
C LEU A 86 -9.23 5.24 1.92
N SER A 87 -9.69 4.09 2.41
CA SER A 87 -10.72 3.28 1.75
C SER A 87 -12.03 4.06 1.59
N GLU A 88 -12.45 4.78 2.63
CA GLU A 88 -13.62 5.67 2.56
C GLU A 88 -13.42 6.81 1.56
N ALA A 89 -12.23 7.43 1.55
CA ALA A 89 -11.91 8.51 0.62
C ALA A 89 -11.93 8.03 -0.84
N LEU A 90 -11.36 6.87 -1.14
CA LEU A 90 -11.41 6.26 -2.48
C LEU A 90 -12.84 5.89 -2.87
N ALA A 91 -13.64 5.35 -1.94
CA ALA A 91 -15.04 5.03 -2.19
C ALA A 91 -15.88 6.28 -2.52
N ALA A 92 -15.61 7.39 -1.83
CA ALA A 92 -16.24 8.68 -2.13
C ALA A 92 -15.88 9.21 -3.54
N ARG A 93 -14.76 8.76 -4.12
CA ARG A 93 -14.32 9.12 -5.48
C ARG A 93 -14.84 8.19 -6.58
N GLY A 94 -15.53 7.10 -6.23
CA GLY A 94 -16.14 6.19 -7.20
C GLY A 94 -15.49 4.81 -7.31
N TRP A 95 -14.53 4.49 -6.45
CA TRP A 95 -13.93 3.15 -6.34
C TRP A 95 -14.74 2.22 -5.44
N ALA A 96 -14.99 0.99 -5.86
CA ALA A 96 -15.20 -0.08 -4.88
C ALA A 96 -13.86 -0.32 -4.18
N VAL A 97 -13.87 -0.48 -2.86
CA VAL A 97 -12.65 -0.80 -2.10
C VAL A 97 -12.88 -2.05 -1.26
N TRP A 98 -12.05 -3.06 -1.50
CA TRP A 98 -12.01 -4.28 -0.71
C TRP A 98 -10.83 -4.18 0.26
N ASN A 99 -11.09 -3.75 1.50
CA ASN A 99 -10.06 -3.59 2.54
C ASN A 99 -9.87 -4.90 3.30
N LEU A 100 -8.79 -5.59 2.99
CA LEU A 100 -8.56 -6.98 3.36
C LEU A 100 -7.84 -7.09 4.72
N GLU A 101 -8.35 -7.95 5.62
CA GLU A 101 -7.62 -8.46 6.78
C GLU A 101 -6.94 -9.78 6.41
N TYR A 102 -5.87 -10.12 7.11
CA TYR A 102 -5.10 -11.36 6.93
C TYR A 102 -4.41 -11.76 8.24
N ARG A 103 -4.10 -13.05 8.43
CA ARG A 103 -3.36 -13.46 9.63
C ARG A 103 -1.94 -12.87 9.65
N ARG A 104 -1.52 -12.39 10.81
CA ARG A 104 -0.25 -11.70 11.08
C ARG A 104 0.55 -12.46 12.13
N LEU A 105 1.88 -12.32 12.14
CA LEU A 105 2.77 -12.93 13.13
C LEU A 105 2.28 -12.66 14.56
N GLY A 106 2.01 -13.72 15.31
CA GLY A 106 1.33 -13.70 16.60
C GLY A 106 -0.06 -14.34 16.56
N HIS A 107 -0.69 -14.43 15.38
CA HIS A 107 -1.84 -15.29 15.14
C HIS A 107 -1.40 -16.72 14.79
N ASP A 108 -2.31 -17.67 15.01
CA ASP A 108 -2.06 -19.08 14.69
C ASP A 108 -1.88 -19.29 13.18
N GLY A 109 -0.86 -20.07 12.81
CA GLY A 109 -0.51 -20.36 11.42
C GLY A 109 -0.08 -19.14 10.58
N ALA A 110 0.29 -18.00 11.18
CA ALA A 110 0.78 -16.84 10.43
C ALA A 110 2.25 -16.96 9.99
N GLY A 111 2.66 -16.12 9.05
CA GLY A 111 3.93 -16.24 8.33
C GLY A 111 3.79 -17.16 7.13
N TYR A 112 4.88 -17.79 6.70
CA TYR A 112 4.86 -18.66 5.54
C TYR A 112 4.29 -20.05 5.90
N PRO A 113 3.30 -20.58 5.16
CA PRO A 113 2.61 -19.96 4.02
C PRO A 113 1.35 -19.14 4.40
N GLY A 114 0.81 -19.29 5.61
CA GLY A 114 -0.56 -18.87 5.96
C GLY A 114 -0.90 -17.37 5.78
N THR A 115 0.04 -16.44 6.01
CA THR A 115 -0.19 -15.02 5.73
C THR A 115 -0.39 -14.76 4.24
N PHE A 116 0.41 -15.42 3.41
CA PHE A 116 0.34 -15.29 1.95
C PHE A 116 -0.90 -16.00 1.37
N GLU A 117 -1.25 -17.16 1.92
CA GLU A 117 -2.48 -17.88 1.60
C GLU A 117 -3.72 -17.02 1.89
N ASP A 118 -3.76 -16.39 3.06
CA ASP A 118 -4.86 -15.49 3.44
C ASP A 118 -5.02 -14.32 2.48
N VAL A 119 -3.91 -13.67 2.10
CA VAL A 119 -3.94 -12.55 1.14
C VAL A 119 -4.43 -13.03 -0.22
N GLY A 120 -3.92 -14.17 -0.72
CA GLY A 120 -4.33 -14.74 -2.00
C GLY A 120 -5.81 -15.10 -2.03
N LEU A 121 -6.28 -15.86 -1.05
CA LEU A 121 -7.70 -16.26 -0.91
C LEU A 121 -8.62 -15.03 -0.75
N GLY A 122 -8.18 -14.05 0.04
CA GLY A 122 -8.92 -12.81 0.25
C GLY A 122 -9.09 -11.98 -1.01
N ILE A 123 -8.05 -11.90 -1.84
CA ILE A 123 -8.11 -11.24 -3.16
C ILE A 123 -9.03 -12.02 -4.10
N ASP A 124 -8.87 -13.34 -4.19
CA ASP A 124 -9.63 -14.16 -5.14
C ASP A 124 -11.14 -14.20 -4.81
N LYS A 125 -11.49 -13.99 -3.52
CA LYS A 125 -12.87 -13.91 -3.03
C LYS A 125 -13.71 -12.86 -3.74
N VAL A 126 -13.09 -11.80 -4.27
CA VAL A 126 -13.78 -10.72 -4.98
C VAL A 126 -14.65 -11.28 -6.11
N SER A 127 -14.19 -12.32 -6.81
CA SER A 127 -14.91 -12.96 -7.92
C SER A 127 -16.30 -13.46 -7.53
N ASP A 128 -16.47 -13.90 -6.28
CA ASP A 128 -17.75 -14.43 -5.76
C ASP A 128 -18.82 -13.35 -5.65
N PHE A 129 -18.40 -12.10 -5.45
CA PHE A 129 -19.31 -11.02 -5.08
C PHE A 129 -19.34 -9.86 -6.08
N ALA A 130 -18.35 -9.74 -6.97
CA ALA A 130 -18.19 -8.59 -7.85
C ALA A 130 -19.44 -8.27 -8.67
N SER A 131 -20.03 -9.28 -9.34
CA SER A 131 -21.19 -9.08 -10.21
C SER A 131 -22.42 -8.56 -9.46
N SER A 132 -22.66 -9.04 -8.23
CA SER A 132 -23.82 -8.61 -7.42
C SER A 132 -23.69 -7.21 -6.84
N ARG A 133 -22.47 -6.65 -6.86
CA ARG A 133 -22.12 -5.34 -6.27
C ARG A 133 -21.67 -4.33 -7.32
N ASN A 134 -21.90 -4.61 -8.60
CA ASN A 134 -21.48 -3.79 -9.74
C ASN A 134 -19.99 -3.43 -9.74
N ILE A 135 -19.13 -4.40 -9.43
CA ILE A 135 -17.67 -4.23 -9.44
C ILE A 135 -17.11 -4.72 -10.78
N ASP A 136 -16.25 -3.91 -11.40
CA ASP A 136 -15.58 -4.19 -12.66
C ASP A 136 -14.24 -4.91 -12.45
N LEU A 137 -14.22 -6.22 -12.65
CA LEU A 137 -12.98 -7.00 -12.55
C LEU A 137 -11.97 -6.72 -13.68
N LYS A 138 -12.32 -5.91 -14.69
CA LYS A 138 -11.36 -5.45 -15.71
C LYS A 138 -10.58 -4.21 -15.28
N ARG A 139 -11.02 -3.54 -14.21
CA ARG A 139 -10.41 -2.31 -13.66
C ARG A 139 -10.07 -2.50 -12.19
N VAL A 140 -9.21 -3.48 -11.93
CA VAL A 140 -8.71 -3.84 -10.59
C VAL A 140 -7.34 -3.25 -10.37
N VAL A 141 -7.15 -2.60 -9.22
CA VAL A 141 -5.87 -2.14 -8.71
C VAL A 141 -5.61 -2.82 -7.38
N PHE A 142 -4.41 -3.35 -7.17
CA PHE A 142 -3.97 -3.74 -5.83
C PHE A 142 -3.24 -2.56 -5.21
N MET A 143 -3.58 -2.22 -3.97
CA MET A 143 -2.96 -1.13 -3.24
C MET A 143 -2.61 -1.61 -1.83
N GLY A 144 -1.44 -1.23 -1.35
CA GLY A 144 -1.12 -1.52 0.04
C GLY A 144 -0.07 -0.59 0.61
N HIS A 145 -0.01 -0.55 1.94
CA HIS A 145 0.93 0.29 2.69
C HIS A 145 1.93 -0.53 3.48
N SER A 146 3.20 -0.13 3.49
CA SER A 146 4.22 -0.75 4.35
C SER A 146 4.32 -2.27 4.09
N ALA A 147 4.12 -3.09 5.12
CA ALA A 147 3.95 -4.54 4.99
C ALA A 147 2.85 -4.96 3.97
N GLY A 148 1.76 -4.21 3.87
CA GLY A 148 0.73 -4.41 2.86
C GLY A 148 1.15 -3.96 1.46
N GLY A 149 2.05 -2.97 1.36
CA GLY A 149 2.65 -2.55 0.09
C GLY A 149 3.57 -3.62 -0.50
N HIS A 150 4.21 -4.41 0.36
CA HIS A 150 4.86 -5.67 -0.02
C HIS A 150 3.85 -6.69 -0.52
N LEU A 151 2.83 -6.99 0.28
CA LEU A 151 1.84 -8.02 -0.05
C LEU A 151 1.04 -7.69 -1.32
N ALA A 152 0.78 -6.41 -1.62
CA ALA A 152 0.13 -5.98 -2.84
C ALA A 152 0.97 -6.30 -4.08
N VAL A 153 2.28 -6.00 -4.03
CA VAL A 153 3.21 -6.29 -5.12
C VAL A 153 3.46 -7.79 -5.25
N TRP A 154 3.59 -8.50 -4.13
CA TRP A 154 3.65 -9.97 -4.12
C TRP A 154 2.40 -10.57 -4.77
N ALA A 155 1.21 -10.10 -4.40
CA ALA A 155 -0.05 -10.59 -4.94
C ALA A 155 -0.18 -10.36 -6.44
N ALA A 156 0.29 -9.20 -6.94
CA ALA A 156 0.32 -8.89 -8.37
C ALA A 156 1.24 -9.83 -9.18
N GLY A 157 2.21 -10.47 -8.52
CA GLY A 157 3.12 -11.47 -9.11
C GLY A 157 2.74 -12.92 -8.87
N ARG A 158 1.56 -13.23 -8.30
CA ARG A 158 1.17 -14.62 -7.95
C ARG A 158 1.23 -15.60 -9.11
N SER A 159 0.88 -15.16 -10.34
CA SER A 159 0.97 -16.00 -11.55
C SER A 159 2.41 -16.30 -12.00
N ARG A 160 3.41 -15.63 -11.41
CA ARG A 160 4.84 -15.82 -11.66
C ARG A 160 5.53 -16.69 -10.61
N LEU A 161 4.82 -17.05 -9.53
CA LEU A 161 5.38 -17.92 -8.50
C LEU A 161 5.72 -19.30 -9.08
N PRO A 162 6.82 -19.93 -8.64
CA PRO A 162 7.18 -21.27 -9.09
C PRO A 162 6.02 -22.24 -8.91
N ALA A 163 5.76 -23.09 -9.90
CA ALA A 163 4.69 -24.12 -9.83
C ALA A 163 4.87 -25.10 -8.65
N THR A 164 6.07 -25.18 -8.08
CA THR A 164 6.39 -25.97 -6.89
C THR A 164 6.09 -25.25 -5.57
N SER A 165 5.78 -23.95 -5.61
CA SER A 165 5.43 -23.19 -4.41
C SER A 165 4.02 -23.58 -3.94
N PRO A 166 3.79 -23.79 -2.64
CA PRO A 166 2.44 -23.97 -2.10
C PRO A 166 1.56 -22.73 -2.29
N LEU A 167 2.16 -21.58 -2.58
CA LEU A 167 1.46 -20.31 -2.84
C LEU A 167 1.06 -20.14 -4.32
N HIS A 168 1.46 -21.06 -5.21
CA HIS A 168 1.06 -21.04 -6.60
C HIS A 168 -0.46 -21.29 -6.72
N ALA A 169 -1.16 -20.36 -7.37
CA ALA A 169 -2.56 -20.49 -7.70
C ALA A 169 -2.69 -20.61 -9.22
N GLY A 170 -3.59 -21.49 -9.69
CA GLY A 170 -3.74 -21.74 -11.13
C GLY A 170 -4.26 -20.52 -11.90
N GLU A 171 -5.28 -19.84 -11.38
CA GLU A 171 -5.93 -18.69 -12.02
C GLU A 171 -6.23 -17.61 -10.96
N PRO A 172 -5.20 -16.95 -10.38
CA PRO A 172 -5.40 -15.90 -9.41
C PRO A 172 -6.08 -14.69 -10.06
N LEU A 173 -6.84 -13.90 -9.30
CA LEU A 173 -7.28 -12.59 -9.78
C LEU A 173 -6.05 -11.69 -10.00
N GLU A 174 -5.92 -11.15 -11.21
CA GLU A 174 -4.80 -10.29 -11.59
C GLU A 174 -5.23 -8.82 -11.68
N PRO A 175 -4.42 -7.88 -11.14
CA PRO A 175 -4.73 -6.47 -11.24
C PRO A 175 -4.27 -5.91 -12.60
N ARG A 176 -4.84 -4.78 -13.02
CA ARG A 176 -4.27 -3.98 -14.12
C ARG A 176 -2.99 -3.28 -13.69
N ALA A 177 -2.93 -2.84 -12.44
CA ALA A 177 -1.79 -2.17 -11.84
C ALA A 177 -1.72 -2.41 -10.33
N VAL A 178 -0.53 -2.24 -9.76
CA VAL A 178 -0.29 -2.27 -8.32
C VAL A 178 0.28 -0.92 -7.83
N VAL A 179 -0.18 -0.47 -6.66
CA VAL A 179 0.28 0.74 -5.98
C VAL A 179 0.85 0.34 -4.61
N SER A 180 2.14 0.53 -4.43
CA SER A 180 2.84 0.28 -3.16
C SER A 180 3.14 1.61 -2.47
N LEU A 181 2.55 1.82 -1.29
CA LEU A 181 2.70 3.04 -0.48
C LEU A 181 3.69 2.75 0.66
N ALA A 182 4.90 3.30 0.61
CA ALA A 182 6.00 3.04 1.54
C ALA A 182 6.26 1.53 1.77
N GLY A 183 6.14 0.72 0.70
CA GLY A 183 6.17 -0.74 0.81
C GLY A 183 7.57 -1.32 1.07
N ILE A 184 7.63 -2.37 1.89
CA ILE A 184 8.85 -3.18 2.10
C ILE A 184 8.96 -4.23 0.97
N ILE A 185 9.04 -3.76 -0.28
CA ILE A 185 8.83 -4.61 -1.46
C ILE A 185 9.92 -5.69 -1.61
N ASP A 186 11.18 -5.35 -1.39
CA ASP A 186 12.29 -6.31 -1.38
C ASP A 186 12.58 -6.76 0.04
N LEU A 187 12.05 -7.93 0.42
CA LEU A 187 12.23 -8.50 1.75
C LEU A 187 13.69 -8.87 2.03
N GLU A 188 14.45 -9.26 1.00
CA GLU A 188 15.84 -9.68 1.16
C GLU A 188 16.73 -8.46 1.40
N SER A 189 16.59 -7.43 0.56
CA SER A 189 17.31 -6.16 0.79
C SER A 189 16.92 -5.50 2.11
N TYR A 190 15.64 -5.54 2.50
CA TYR A 190 15.20 -4.94 3.76
C TYR A 190 15.64 -5.75 4.98
N LYS A 191 15.74 -7.08 4.88
CA LYS A 191 16.34 -7.90 5.93
C LYS A 191 17.78 -7.47 6.22
N ASP A 192 18.57 -7.22 5.18
CA ASP A 192 20.01 -6.96 5.31
C ASP A 192 20.34 -5.51 5.64
N HIS A 193 19.54 -4.56 5.15
CA HIS A 193 19.86 -3.13 5.18
C HIS A 193 18.74 -2.24 5.73
N GLY A 194 17.57 -2.82 6.04
CA GLY A 194 16.40 -2.08 6.50
C GLY A 194 16.56 -1.57 7.92
N PRO A 195 15.92 -0.44 8.28
CA PRO A 195 15.83 -0.02 9.67
C PRO A 195 15.05 -1.01 10.53
N ASP A 196 15.41 -1.10 11.80
CA ASP A 196 14.76 -1.98 12.79
C ASP A 196 13.38 -1.51 13.23
N ALA A 197 12.89 -0.37 12.72
CA ALA A 197 11.57 0.19 13.06
C ALA A 197 10.40 -0.79 12.84
N CYS A 198 10.58 -1.77 11.94
CA CYS A 198 9.61 -2.82 11.66
C CYS A 198 9.93 -4.17 12.35
N GLY A 199 10.76 -4.14 13.39
CA GLY A 199 11.21 -5.31 14.16
C GLY A 199 12.42 -6.05 13.56
N GLY A 200 13.10 -5.43 12.59
CA GLY A 200 14.37 -5.89 12.04
C GLY A 200 14.32 -7.23 11.29
N PRO A 201 15.48 -7.86 11.04
CA PRO A 201 15.58 -9.08 10.24
C PRO A 201 14.75 -10.25 10.79
N GLY A 202 14.58 -10.35 12.11
CA GLY A 202 13.84 -11.45 12.74
C GLY A 202 12.34 -11.48 12.41
N ILE A 203 11.75 -10.34 12.04
CA ILE A 203 10.37 -10.30 11.53
C ILE A 203 10.31 -10.88 10.11
N ILE A 204 11.27 -10.52 9.25
CA ILE A 204 11.37 -11.06 7.89
C ILE A 204 11.63 -12.57 7.91
N ASP A 205 12.45 -13.04 8.84
CA ASP A 205 12.77 -14.47 8.97
C ASP A 205 11.53 -15.29 9.35
N ARG A 206 10.74 -14.81 10.31
CA ARG A 206 9.49 -15.45 10.71
C ARG A 206 8.42 -15.37 9.62
N LEU A 207 8.30 -14.23 8.93
CA LEU A 207 7.35 -14.06 7.84
C LEU A 207 7.61 -15.04 6.71
N THR A 208 8.87 -15.19 6.30
CA THR A 208 9.23 -15.97 5.11
C THR A 208 9.54 -17.43 5.42
N GLY A 209 9.68 -17.79 6.70
CA GLY A 209 10.17 -19.11 7.11
C GLY A 209 11.66 -19.29 6.82
N PHE A 210 12.44 -18.21 6.88
CA PHE A 210 13.87 -18.21 6.52
C PHE A 210 14.68 -19.22 7.33
N GLU A 211 14.42 -19.36 8.62
CA GLU A 211 15.15 -20.30 9.50
C GLU A 211 15.12 -21.75 8.98
N THR A 212 14.02 -22.16 8.34
CA THR A 212 13.85 -23.51 7.80
C THR A 212 14.18 -23.60 6.32
N ARG A 213 13.96 -22.52 5.55
CA ARG A 213 14.05 -22.50 4.08
C ARG A 213 15.36 -21.89 3.57
N GLY A 214 16.13 -21.21 4.42
CA GLY A 214 17.30 -20.41 4.05
C GLY A 214 16.98 -19.36 2.98
N ALA A 215 17.96 -19.01 2.15
CA ALA A 215 17.80 -18.04 1.06
C ALA A 215 16.68 -18.38 0.05
N LYS A 216 16.27 -19.65 -0.05
CA LYS A 216 15.14 -20.05 -0.89
C LYS A 216 13.81 -19.47 -0.39
N ALA A 217 13.75 -18.99 0.85
CA ALA A 217 12.57 -18.35 1.42
C ALA A 217 12.07 -17.17 0.56
N PHE A 218 12.99 -16.44 -0.06
CA PHE A 218 12.68 -15.27 -0.87
C PHE A 218 12.18 -15.58 -2.28
N ALA A 219 12.37 -16.82 -2.77
CA ALA A 219 12.03 -17.19 -4.15
C ALA A 219 10.54 -17.02 -4.48
N ASP A 220 9.65 -17.13 -3.48
CA ASP A 220 8.20 -16.98 -3.62
C ASP A 220 7.59 -16.01 -2.60
N THR A 221 8.42 -15.25 -1.87
CA THR A 221 7.96 -14.24 -0.89
C THR A 221 8.49 -12.83 -1.18
N SER A 222 9.60 -12.69 -1.91
CA SER A 222 10.21 -11.40 -2.23
C SER A 222 10.00 -11.05 -3.71
N PRO A 223 9.15 -10.05 -4.04
CA PRO A 223 8.86 -9.60 -5.41
C PRO A 223 10.02 -9.51 -6.42
N PRO A 224 11.22 -9.01 -6.09
CA PRO A 224 12.34 -9.00 -7.02
C PRO A 224 12.71 -10.37 -7.60
N ARG A 225 12.39 -11.46 -6.90
CA ARG A 225 12.75 -12.84 -7.30
C ARG A 225 11.86 -13.40 -8.41
N PHE A 226 10.74 -12.77 -8.71
CA PHE A 226 9.80 -13.20 -9.76
C PHE A 226 9.38 -12.05 -10.71
N LEU A 227 10.24 -11.04 -10.83
CA LEU A 227 10.17 -10.05 -11.91
C LEU A 227 10.47 -10.68 -13.29
N PRO A 228 9.92 -10.14 -14.40
CA PRO A 228 8.91 -9.09 -14.42
C PRO A 228 7.53 -9.62 -14.01
N LEU A 229 6.72 -8.74 -13.40
CA LEU A 229 5.32 -9.02 -13.05
C LEU A 229 4.39 -8.95 -14.27
N ASP A 230 4.82 -8.28 -15.34
CA ASP A 230 4.04 -7.95 -16.53
C ASP A 230 2.81 -7.06 -16.22
N ARG A 231 2.90 -6.23 -15.17
CA ARG A 231 1.82 -5.35 -14.69
C ARG A 231 2.30 -3.92 -14.46
N GLY A 232 1.40 -2.95 -14.56
CA GLY A 232 1.67 -1.56 -14.18
C GLY A 232 2.01 -1.43 -12.70
N GLN A 233 3.05 -0.67 -12.36
CA GLN A 233 3.45 -0.48 -10.97
C GLN A 233 3.61 0.99 -10.64
N MET A 234 3.17 1.38 -9.46
CA MET A 234 3.43 2.68 -8.86
C MET A 234 4.02 2.46 -7.47
N VAL A 235 5.28 2.82 -7.31
CA VAL A 235 6.05 2.67 -6.07
C VAL A 235 6.19 4.06 -5.47
N VAL A 236 5.53 4.29 -4.35
CA VAL A 236 5.45 5.60 -3.70
C VAL A 236 6.16 5.55 -2.36
N SER A 237 7.04 6.50 -2.09
CA SER A 237 7.75 6.64 -0.82
C SER A 237 7.61 8.05 -0.26
N GLY A 238 7.62 8.19 1.06
CA GLY A 238 7.79 9.49 1.71
C GLY A 238 9.27 9.88 1.74
N ALA A 239 9.60 11.12 1.39
CA ALA A 239 10.98 11.61 1.43
C ALA A 239 11.57 11.65 2.85
N LEU A 240 10.71 11.71 3.87
CA LEU A 240 11.06 11.80 5.28
C LEU A 240 10.74 10.51 6.05
N ASP A 241 10.51 9.40 5.34
CA ASP A 241 10.12 8.12 5.92
C ASP A 241 11.28 7.47 6.69
N PRO A 242 11.19 7.33 8.04
CA PRO A 242 12.25 6.72 8.83
C PRO A 242 12.13 5.19 8.93
N ILE A 243 11.02 4.61 8.46
CA ILE A 243 10.71 3.18 8.55
C ILE A 243 11.14 2.50 7.25
N VAL A 244 10.71 3.04 6.12
CA VAL A 244 11.05 2.54 4.78
C VAL A 244 11.64 3.67 3.95
N PRO A 245 12.96 3.94 4.07
CA PRO A 245 13.62 4.98 3.29
C PRO A 245 13.34 4.85 1.79
N SER A 246 13.18 5.98 1.09
CA SER A 246 12.80 6.00 -0.34
C SER A 246 13.76 5.20 -1.22
N SER A 247 15.01 5.05 -0.82
CA SER A 247 16.03 4.25 -1.50
C SER A 247 15.59 2.79 -1.73
N PHE A 248 14.75 2.21 -0.86
CA PHE A 248 14.21 0.86 -1.08
C PHE A 248 13.22 0.82 -2.26
N GLY A 249 12.31 1.79 -2.34
CA GLY A 249 11.38 1.93 -3.45
C GLY A 249 12.09 2.26 -4.76
N GLU A 250 13.10 3.13 -4.71
CA GLU A 250 13.95 3.48 -5.86
C GLU A 250 14.74 2.27 -6.38
N ALA A 251 15.36 1.49 -5.48
CA ALA A 251 16.10 0.29 -5.86
C ALA A 251 15.20 -0.79 -6.48
N TYR A 252 14.04 -1.06 -5.87
CA TYR A 252 13.06 -1.98 -6.44
C TYR A 252 12.57 -1.50 -7.82
N GLY A 253 12.20 -0.23 -7.93
CA GLY A 253 11.74 0.34 -9.18
C GLY A 253 12.77 0.26 -10.29
N ALA A 254 14.06 0.47 -9.99
CA ALA A 254 15.15 0.26 -10.93
C ALA A 254 15.26 -1.20 -11.39
N ALA A 255 15.11 -2.17 -10.49
CA ALA A 255 15.12 -3.59 -10.82
C ALA A 255 13.93 -3.98 -11.72
N ALA A 256 12.72 -3.48 -11.41
CA ALA A 256 11.51 -3.74 -12.19
C ALA A 256 11.55 -3.09 -13.58
N MET A 257 12.05 -1.85 -13.69
CA MET A 257 12.29 -1.23 -15.00
C MET A 257 13.30 -2.02 -15.83
N LYS A 258 14.37 -2.53 -15.20
CA LYS A 258 15.38 -3.37 -15.86
C LYS A 258 14.81 -4.71 -16.35
N SER A 259 13.83 -5.29 -15.64
CA SER A 259 13.14 -6.50 -16.10
C SER A 259 12.10 -6.26 -17.20
N GLY A 260 11.80 -4.99 -17.51
CA GLY A 260 10.85 -4.60 -18.56
C GLY A 260 9.45 -4.24 -18.06
N ASP A 261 9.23 -4.17 -16.73
CA ASP A 261 7.93 -3.77 -16.20
C ASP A 261 7.69 -2.25 -16.37
N PRO A 262 6.44 -1.83 -16.64
CA PRO A 262 6.05 -0.43 -16.62
C PRO A 262 5.91 0.07 -15.17
N VAL A 263 6.92 0.80 -14.69
CA VAL A 263 7.00 1.28 -13.29
C VAL A 263 7.12 2.80 -13.20
N GLN A 264 6.33 3.39 -12.29
CA GLN A 264 6.50 4.77 -11.82
C GLN A 264 7.02 4.76 -10.40
N VAL A 265 8.13 5.45 -10.15
CA VAL A 265 8.69 5.64 -8.80
C VAL A 265 8.46 7.09 -8.38
N LEU A 266 7.81 7.29 -7.24
CA LEU A 266 7.43 8.61 -6.74
C LEU A 266 7.93 8.80 -5.30
N THR A 267 8.75 9.82 -5.08
CA THR A 267 9.18 10.23 -3.74
C THR A 267 8.48 11.53 -3.36
N ILE A 268 7.50 11.44 -2.44
CA ILE A 268 6.66 12.54 -2.02
C ILE A 268 7.41 13.42 -1.00
N GLN A 269 7.69 14.66 -1.41
CA GLN A 269 8.38 15.62 -0.55
C GLN A 269 7.50 16.03 0.63
N GLY A 270 8.10 16.15 1.82
CA GLY A 270 7.39 16.50 3.05
C GLY A 270 6.51 15.38 3.64
N ALA A 271 6.45 14.21 3.01
CA ALA A 271 5.75 13.04 3.54
C ALA A 271 6.73 12.10 4.27
N GLY A 272 6.29 11.56 5.39
CA GLY A 272 6.88 10.40 6.07
C GLY A 272 6.12 9.12 5.74
N HIS A 273 6.12 8.18 6.69
CA HIS A 273 5.56 6.84 6.47
C HIS A 273 4.03 6.81 6.39
N PHE A 274 3.35 7.67 7.14
CA PHE A 274 1.90 7.57 7.36
C PHE A 274 1.09 8.62 6.59
N GLU A 275 1.71 9.69 6.10
CA GLU A 275 1.09 10.68 5.21
C GLU A 275 0.51 10.02 3.96
N LEU A 276 1.15 8.93 3.50
CA LEU A 276 0.70 8.17 2.33
C LEU A 276 -0.61 7.41 2.58
N ILE A 277 -1.10 7.28 3.82
CA ILE A 277 -2.41 6.68 4.13
C ILE A 277 -3.37 7.64 4.83
N ALA A 278 -2.99 8.90 4.99
CA ALA A 278 -3.86 9.96 5.44
C ALA A 278 -4.48 10.68 4.23
N PRO A 279 -5.75 10.43 3.87
CA PRO A 279 -6.34 10.94 2.61
C PRO A 279 -6.43 12.47 2.51
N LYS A 280 -6.23 13.20 3.61
CA LYS A 280 -6.20 14.67 3.66
C LYS A 280 -4.78 15.26 3.70
N SER A 281 -3.74 14.42 3.66
CA SER A 281 -2.36 14.90 3.60
C SER A 281 -2.06 15.54 2.24
N ALA A 282 -1.01 16.36 2.19
CA ALA A 282 -0.55 16.97 0.95
C ALA A 282 -0.17 15.92 -0.13
N ALA A 283 0.25 14.72 0.27
CA ALA A 283 0.58 13.63 -0.65
C ALA A 283 -0.59 13.28 -1.58
N TRP A 284 -1.82 13.27 -1.04
CA TRP A 284 -2.99 12.83 -1.79
C TRP A 284 -3.52 13.87 -2.79
N ILE A 285 -3.07 15.12 -2.71
CA ILE A 285 -3.28 16.10 -3.79
C ILE A 285 -2.65 15.59 -5.09
N GLN A 286 -1.46 14.99 -5.01
CA GLN A 286 -0.74 14.42 -6.14
C GLN A 286 -1.21 12.99 -6.47
N LEU A 287 -1.49 12.16 -5.46
CA LEU A 287 -1.78 10.74 -5.67
C LEU A 287 -3.20 10.48 -6.18
N PHE A 288 -4.21 11.26 -5.79
CA PHE A 288 -5.59 10.99 -6.23
C PHE A 288 -5.76 10.99 -7.76
N PRO A 289 -5.28 11.99 -8.52
CA PRO A 289 -5.38 11.95 -9.99
C PRO A 289 -4.68 10.74 -10.62
N LEU A 290 -3.53 10.33 -10.07
CA LEU A 290 -2.76 9.20 -10.58
C LEU A 290 -3.48 7.88 -10.33
N VAL A 291 -4.02 7.69 -9.11
CA VAL A 291 -4.81 6.52 -8.76
C VAL A 291 -6.08 6.46 -9.62
N ASP A 292 -6.83 7.55 -9.72
CA ASP A 292 -8.08 7.61 -10.50
C ASP A 292 -7.87 7.28 -11.98
N ALA A 293 -6.74 7.69 -12.57
CA ALA A 293 -6.36 7.33 -13.93
C ALA A 293 -6.22 5.81 -14.12
N LEU A 294 -5.75 5.06 -13.11
CA LEU A 294 -5.67 3.59 -13.16
C LEU A 294 -7.06 2.94 -13.23
N GLY A 295 -8.07 3.56 -12.62
CA GLY A 295 -9.47 3.11 -12.62
C GLY A 295 -10.31 3.67 -13.76
N GLU A 296 -9.71 4.48 -14.63
CA GLU A 296 -10.39 5.26 -15.67
C GLU A 296 -11.51 6.15 -15.09
N LEU A 297 -11.33 6.66 -13.87
CA LEU A 297 -12.24 7.63 -13.24
C LEU A 297 -11.85 9.04 -13.71
N GLY A 298 -12.81 9.81 -14.23
CA GLY A 298 -12.58 11.18 -14.69
C GLY A 298 -12.75 11.43 -16.20
N GLY A 299 -13.21 10.44 -16.96
CA GLY A 299 -13.37 10.55 -18.42
C GLY A 299 -12.01 10.47 -19.13
N ARG A 300 -11.96 9.75 -20.25
CA ARG A 300 -10.78 9.82 -21.13
C ARG A 300 -10.65 11.26 -21.64
N PRO A 301 -9.42 11.77 -21.86
CA PRO A 301 -9.24 13.00 -22.64
C PRO A 301 -9.91 12.88 -24.02
#